data_AF-A0A933Z0E1-F1
#
_entry.id   AF-A0A933Z0E1-F1
#
_cell.length_a   1.000
_cell.length_b   1.000
_cell.length_c   1.000
_cell.angle_alpha   90.00
_cell.angle_beta   90.00
_cell.angle_gamma   90.00
#
_symmetry.space_group_name_H-M   'P 1'
#
loop_
_entity.id
_entity.type
_entity.pdbx_description
1 polymer ?
#
loop_
_entity_poly.entity_id
_entity_poly.type
_entity_poly.pdbx_seq_one_letter_code
_entity_poly.pdbx_strand_id
1 'polypeptide(L)'
;MPRTRTIYVDVQRLINSGDHASLIVRLMMASNDLALANICLSHCKNNPSSPSKQTQWGAELYFVRLQCGHLNEGLKLIQEIQGIDYLKDRIDRCSQYAQASYAKLINCTKGGNEWSEFNQYVERIRHKVTFHYANKEVSKSLSSLASKPTATIPNINAGDHITLGRFGLADDIVDNIVCRQIWKIPESANLQEEANKRADFGSKLCLAFLGFSSEFITNYILEHAAK
;
A
#
# COMPACT_ATOMS: atom_id res chain seq x y z
N MET A 1 -26.45 -8.30 0.55
CA MET A 1 -25.99 -6.96 0.95
C MET A 1 -24.90 -7.10 2.00
N PRO A 2 -23.80 -6.35 1.93
CA PRO A 2 -22.82 -6.27 3.02
C PRO A 2 -23.52 -5.78 4.29
N ARG A 3 -23.26 -6.42 5.43
CA ARG A 3 -23.77 -5.99 6.74
C ARG A 3 -22.66 -5.29 7.50
N THR A 4 -22.95 -4.14 8.09
CA THR A 4 -22.06 -3.46 9.02
C THR A 4 -22.51 -3.76 10.45
N ARG A 5 -21.54 -3.83 11.36
CA ARG A 5 -21.77 -3.95 12.81
C ARG A 5 -20.93 -2.89 13.50
N THR A 6 -21.56 -2.10 14.37
CA THR A 6 -20.85 -1.16 15.23
C THR A 6 -20.50 -1.86 16.54
N ILE A 7 -19.22 -1.78 16.95
CA ILE A 7 -18.74 -2.25 18.24
C ILE A 7 -18.27 -1.02 19.01
N TYR A 8 -18.86 -0.78 20.18
CA TYR A 8 -18.42 0.27 21.08
C TYR A 8 -17.27 -0.25 21.93
N VAL A 9 -16.17 0.51 21.96
CA VAL A 9 -14.94 0.12 22.67
C VAL A 9 -14.84 0.91 23.98
N ASP A 10 -14.69 0.20 25.08
CA ASP A 10 -14.27 0.75 26.35
C ASP A 10 -12.73 0.85 26.37
N VAL A 11 -12.23 2.09 26.20
CA VAL A 11 -10.79 2.37 26.13
C VAL A 11 -10.09 2.01 27.44
N GLN A 12 -10.75 2.16 28.60
CA GLN A 12 -10.15 1.82 29.88
C GLN A 12 -9.97 0.30 30.00
N ARG A 13 -10.96 -0.48 29.58
CA ARG A 13 -10.83 -1.95 29.51
C ARG A 13 -9.76 -2.38 28.52
N LEU A 14 -9.66 -1.72 27.37
CA LEU A 14 -8.61 -1.99 26.39
C LEU A 14 -7.21 -1.77 26.99
N ILE A 15 -6.99 -0.64 27.68
CA ILE A 15 -5.71 -0.36 28.37
C ILE A 15 -5.43 -1.42 29.43
N ASN A 16 -6.44 -1.81 30.22
CA ASN A 16 -6.30 -2.80 31.28
C ASN A 16 -6.10 -4.23 30.75
N SER A 17 -6.33 -4.49 29.46
CA SER A 17 -6.11 -5.80 28.82
C SER A 17 -4.63 -6.14 28.60
N GLY A 18 -3.72 -5.21 28.90
CA GLY A 18 -2.27 -5.43 28.93
C GLY A 18 -1.52 -4.77 27.77
N ASP A 19 -0.24 -5.16 27.64
CA ASP A 19 0.77 -4.48 26.81
C ASP A 19 0.48 -4.51 25.30
N HIS A 20 -0.49 -5.31 24.86
CA HIS A 20 -0.83 -5.48 23.45
C HIS A 20 -1.80 -4.42 22.92
N ALA A 21 -2.48 -3.66 23.79
CA ALA A 21 -3.45 -2.64 23.40
C ALA A 21 -2.89 -1.66 22.36
N SER A 22 -1.66 -1.19 22.56
CA SER A 22 -0.98 -0.26 21.64
C SER A 22 -0.74 -0.89 20.26
N LEU A 23 -0.34 -2.17 20.20
CA LEU A 23 -0.16 -2.89 18.94
C LEU A 23 -1.48 -3.06 18.18
N ILE A 24 -2.57 -3.40 18.89
CA ILE A 24 -3.90 -3.53 18.30
C ILE A 24 -4.38 -2.19 17.72
N VAL A 25 -4.18 -1.08 18.43
CA VAL A 25 -4.54 0.26 17.94
C VAL A 25 -3.68 0.66 16.73
N ARG A 26 -2.38 0.41 16.74
CA ARG A 26 -1.52 0.63 15.56
C ARG A 26 -1.98 -0.19 14.35
N LEU A 27 -2.45 -1.42 14.58
CA LEU A 27 -3.01 -2.26 13.52
C LEU A 27 -4.32 -1.69 12.97
N MET A 28 -5.18 -1.12 13.82
CA MET A 28 -6.37 -0.38 13.39
C MET A 28 -6.00 0.82 12.51
N MET A 29 -5.02 1.62 12.92
CA MET A 29 -4.55 2.78 12.16
C MET A 29 -4.05 2.37 10.76
N ALA A 30 -3.16 1.38 10.70
CA ALA A 30 -2.65 0.87 9.43
C ALA A 30 -3.77 0.31 8.54
N SER A 31 -4.78 -0.34 9.13
CA SER A 31 -5.94 -0.86 8.41
C SER A 31 -6.79 0.27 7.81
N ASN A 32 -7.04 1.33 8.57
CA ASN A 32 -7.80 2.49 8.10
C ASN A 32 -7.08 3.19 6.94
N ASP A 33 -5.78 3.45 7.09
CA ASP A 33 -4.99 4.12 6.06
C ASP A 33 -4.97 3.30 4.76
N LEU A 34 -4.76 1.99 4.86
CA LEU A 34 -4.69 1.11 3.69
C LEU A 34 -6.06 0.93 3.03
N ALA A 35 -7.13 0.86 3.82
CA ALA A 35 -8.49 0.84 3.30
C ALA A 35 -8.81 2.12 2.54
N LEU A 36 -8.44 3.29 3.08
CA LEU A 36 -8.65 4.58 2.43
C LEU A 36 -7.87 4.68 1.11
N ALA A 37 -6.59 4.29 1.11
CA ALA A 37 -5.78 4.26 -0.11
C ALA A 37 -6.39 3.36 -1.19
N ASN A 38 -6.92 2.18 -0.83
CA ASN A 38 -7.62 1.28 -1.75
C ASN A 38 -8.90 1.90 -2.32
N ILE A 39 -9.73 2.52 -1.47
CA ILE A 39 -10.97 3.18 -1.88
C ILE A 39 -10.67 4.32 -2.86
N CYS A 40 -9.70 5.17 -2.52
CA CYS A 40 -9.31 6.29 -3.39
C CYS A 40 -8.74 5.80 -4.73
N LEU A 41 -7.90 4.76 -4.75
CA LEU A 41 -7.42 4.17 -6.00
C LEU A 41 -8.56 3.65 -6.87
N SER A 42 -9.52 2.93 -6.25
CA SER A 42 -10.70 2.42 -6.95
C SER A 42 -11.56 3.55 -7.54
N HIS A 43 -11.76 4.64 -6.78
CA HIS A 43 -12.43 5.83 -7.30
C HIS A 43 -11.65 6.46 -8.45
N CYS A 44 -10.33 6.63 -8.35
CA CYS A 44 -9.52 7.16 -9.44
C CYS A 44 -9.68 6.33 -10.72
N LYS A 45 -9.71 5.00 -10.63
CA LYS A 45 -9.86 4.11 -11.80
C LYS A 45 -11.27 4.14 -12.42
N ASN A 46 -12.30 4.27 -11.59
CA ASN A 46 -13.68 4.05 -12.01
C ASN A 46 -14.51 5.34 -12.19
N ASN A 47 -13.95 6.52 -11.94
CA ASN A 47 -14.74 7.76 -11.96
C ASN A 47 -14.82 8.37 -13.38
N PRO A 48 -16.01 8.45 -14.01
CA PRO A 48 -16.18 8.96 -15.37
C PRO A 48 -16.10 10.49 -15.48
N SER A 49 -16.23 11.23 -14.38
CA SER A 49 -16.07 12.70 -14.33
C SER A 49 -14.65 13.13 -13.95
N SER A 50 -13.66 12.25 -14.18
CA SER A 50 -12.27 12.47 -13.80
C SER A 50 -11.69 13.73 -14.47
N PRO A 51 -10.77 14.44 -13.80
CA PRO A 51 -9.88 15.41 -14.46
C PRO A 51 -9.15 14.75 -15.64
N SER A 52 -8.38 15.53 -16.41
CA SER A 52 -7.64 15.01 -17.59
C SER A 52 -7.00 13.63 -17.36
N LYS A 53 -6.92 12.79 -18.39
CA LYS A 53 -6.34 11.43 -18.30
C LYS A 53 -4.99 11.39 -17.56
N GLN A 54 -4.20 12.46 -17.72
CA GLN A 54 -2.92 12.60 -17.06
C GLN A 54 -3.03 12.83 -15.54
N THR A 55 -3.97 13.66 -15.10
CA THR A 55 -4.26 13.85 -13.68
C THR A 55 -4.73 12.54 -13.04
N GLN A 56 -5.59 11.80 -13.74
CA GLN A 56 -6.05 10.48 -13.31
C GLN A 56 -4.87 9.50 -13.15
N TRP A 57 -4.03 9.38 -14.18
CA TRP A 57 -2.83 8.54 -14.15
C TRP A 57 -1.90 8.87 -12.98
N GLY A 58 -1.58 10.15 -12.80
CA GLY A 58 -0.73 10.60 -11.71
C GLY A 58 -1.34 10.37 -10.31
N ALA A 59 -2.67 10.43 -10.19
CA ALA A 59 -3.38 10.06 -8.97
C ALA A 59 -3.33 8.55 -8.70
N GLU A 60 -3.49 7.71 -9.72
CA GLU A 60 -3.34 6.26 -9.59
C GLU A 60 -1.93 5.88 -9.11
N LEU A 61 -0.89 6.44 -9.73
CA LEU A 61 0.50 6.27 -9.29
C LEU A 61 0.72 6.72 -7.84
N TYR A 62 0.10 7.82 -7.43
CA TYR A 62 0.17 8.30 -6.06
C TYR A 62 -0.44 7.30 -5.07
N PHE A 63 -1.66 6.81 -5.33
CA PHE A 63 -2.31 5.87 -4.41
C PHE A 63 -1.65 4.49 -4.38
N VAL A 64 -1.06 4.01 -5.49
CA VAL A 64 -0.23 2.79 -5.49
C VAL A 64 0.99 2.96 -4.58
N ARG A 65 1.66 4.12 -4.61
CA ARG A 65 2.80 4.40 -3.73
C ARG A 65 2.38 4.50 -2.26
N LEU A 66 1.22 5.06 -1.96
CA LEU A 66 0.65 5.09 -0.61
C LEU A 66 0.32 3.69 -0.11
N GLN A 67 -0.34 2.86 -0.93
CA GLN A 67 -0.61 1.46 -0.60
C GLN A 67 0.68 0.73 -0.22
N CYS A 68 1.74 0.90 -1.01
CA CYS A 68 3.05 0.30 -0.72
C CYS A 68 3.65 0.83 0.59
N GLY A 69 3.53 2.13 0.84
CA GLY A 69 3.98 2.78 2.07
C GLY A 69 3.30 2.22 3.32
N HIS A 70 1.97 2.22 3.34
CA HIS A 70 1.19 1.74 4.48
C HIS A 70 1.29 0.22 4.65
N LEU A 71 1.34 -0.56 3.57
CA LEU A 71 1.54 -2.01 3.63
C LEU A 71 2.90 -2.37 4.26
N ASN A 72 3.96 -1.59 3.98
CA ASN A 72 5.26 -1.78 4.60
C ASN A 72 5.24 -1.55 6.11
N GLU A 73 4.56 -0.51 6.58
CA GLU A 73 4.39 -0.29 8.02
C GLU A 73 3.47 -1.36 8.65
N GLY A 74 2.42 -1.78 7.93
CA GLY A 74 1.53 -2.86 8.34
C GLY A 74 2.24 -4.19 8.54
N LEU A 75 3.14 -4.59 7.62
CA LEU A 75 3.90 -5.84 7.77
C LEU A 75 4.83 -5.86 8.99
N LYS A 76 5.35 -4.71 9.43
CA LYS A 76 6.10 -4.65 10.69
C LYS A 76 5.22 -5.03 11.88
N LEU A 77 3.96 -4.58 11.88
CA LEU A 77 2.99 -4.97 12.92
C LEU A 77 2.67 -6.47 12.85
N ILE A 78 2.60 -7.05 11.65
CA ILE A 78 2.43 -8.50 11.47
C ILE A 78 3.63 -9.27 12.06
N GLN A 79 4.86 -8.79 11.86
CA GLN A 79 6.06 -9.36 12.47
C GLN A 79 6.04 -9.24 14.00
N GLU A 80 5.61 -8.08 14.53
CA GLU A 80 5.44 -7.90 15.98
C GLU A 80 4.42 -8.91 16.55
N ILE A 81 3.28 -9.12 15.88
CA ILE A 81 2.28 -10.13 16.27
C ILE A 81 2.88 -11.54 16.25
N GLN A 82 3.67 -11.87 15.21
CA GLN A 82 4.31 -13.18 15.09
C GLN A 82 5.28 -13.46 16.26
N GLY A 83 5.91 -12.43 16.82
CA GLY A 83 6.85 -12.53 17.93
C GLY A 83 6.22 -12.61 19.31
N ILE A 84 4.88 -12.56 19.42
CA ILE A 84 4.16 -12.59 20.69
C ILE A 84 3.26 -13.82 20.71
N ASP A 85 3.65 -14.85 21.47
CA ASP A 85 2.97 -16.16 21.52
C ASP A 85 1.47 -16.03 21.80
N TYR A 86 1.09 -15.21 22.78
CA TYR A 86 -0.32 -14.95 23.09
C TYR A 86 -1.12 -14.41 21.90
N LEU A 87 -0.56 -13.49 21.12
CA LEU A 87 -1.26 -12.92 19.96
C LEU A 87 -1.23 -13.88 18.76
N LYS A 88 -0.16 -14.65 18.63
CA LYS A 88 -0.03 -15.69 17.61
C LYS A 88 -1.07 -16.80 17.80
N ASP A 89 -1.25 -17.29 19.03
CA ASP A 89 -2.25 -18.32 19.36
C ASP A 89 -3.69 -17.84 19.08
N ARG A 90 -3.93 -16.53 19.14
CA ARG A 90 -5.24 -15.96 18.81
C ARG A 90 -5.58 -16.02 17.33
N ILE A 91 -4.60 -16.22 16.45
CA ILE A 91 -4.82 -16.33 15.01
C ILE A 91 -5.66 -17.58 14.70
N ASP A 92 -5.50 -18.65 15.47
CA ASP A 92 -6.29 -19.88 15.32
C ASP A 92 -7.78 -19.68 15.60
N ARG A 93 -8.14 -18.58 16.29
CA ARG A 93 -9.53 -18.18 16.54
C ARG A 93 -10.15 -17.40 15.37
N CYS A 94 -9.35 -16.98 14.40
CA CYS A 94 -9.85 -16.34 13.19
C CYS A 94 -10.36 -17.39 12.19
N SER A 95 -11.19 -16.94 11.25
CA SER A 95 -11.66 -17.74 10.14
C SER A 95 -10.52 -18.27 9.27
N GLN A 96 -10.76 -19.36 8.54
CA GLN A 96 -9.79 -19.90 7.59
C GLN A 96 -9.31 -18.86 6.57
N TYR A 97 -10.19 -17.93 6.17
CA TYR A 97 -9.83 -16.83 5.27
C TYR A 97 -8.82 -15.87 5.90
N ALA A 98 -9.05 -15.44 7.15
CA ALA A 98 -8.15 -14.55 7.85
C ALA A 98 -6.81 -15.24 8.21
N GLN A 99 -6.84 -16.53 8.55
CA GLN A 99 -5.62 -17.34 8.74
C GLN A 99 -4.80 -17.46 7.45
N ALA A 100 -5.44 -17.75 6.31
CA ALA A 100 -4.75 -17.81 5.02
C ALA A 100 -4.20 -16.43 4.61
N SER A 101 -4.93 -15.36 4.92
CA SER A 101 -4.48 -13.98 4.70
C SER A 101 -3.26 -13.65 5.56
N TYR A 102 -3.25 -14.05 6.84
CA TYR A 102 -2.08 -13.91 7.71
C TYR A 102 -0.87 -14.69 7.18
N ALA A 103 -1.06 -15.96 6.80
CA ALA A 103 0.02 -16.79 6.27
C ALA A 103 0.68 -16.15 5.03
N LYS A 104 -0.13 -15.54 4.15
CA LYS A 104 0.37 -14.79 3.00
C LYS A 104 1.22 -13.58 3.40
N LEU A 105 0.79 -12.83 4.42
CA LEU A 105 1.57 -11.69 4.95
C LEU A 105 2.89 -12.15 5.55
N ILE A 106 2.90 -13.28 6.27
CA ILE A 106 4.11 -13.88 6.85
C ILE A 106 5.10 -14.33 5.77
N ASN A 107 4.65 -14.86 4.64
CA ASN A 107 5.55 -15.18 3.53
C ASN A 107 6.28 -13.94 2.98
N CYS A 108 5.74 -12.74 3.20
CA CYS A 108 6.32 -11.46 2.81
C CYS A 108 7.15 -10.80 3.91
N THR A 109 7.39 -11.43 5.06
CA THR A 109 8.27 -10.92 6.11
C THR A 109 9.71 -11.43 5.94
N LYS A 110 10.69 -10.82 6.60
CA LYS A 110 12.10 -11.26 6.52
C LYS A 110 12.24 -12.75 6.86
N GLY A 111 12.76 -13.53 5.91
CA GLY A 111 12.89 -15.00 6.02
C GLY A 111 11.76 -15.79 5.38
N GLY A 112 10.68 -15.14 4.96
CA GLY A 112 9.59 -15.74 4.18
C GLY A 112 9.92 -15.89 2.69
N ASN A 113 9.21 -16.78 2.02
CA ASN A 113 9.46 -17.16 0.62
C ASN A 113 9.23 -16.02 -0.39
N GLU A 114 8.35 -15.07 -0.06
CA GLU A 114 8.00 -13.91 -0.92
C GLU A 114 8.70 -12.62 -0.46
N TRP A 115 9.59 -12.68 0.55
CA TRP A 115 10.32 -11.51 1.06
C TRP A 115 11.06 -10.74 -0.03
N SER A 116 11.71 -11.44 -0.97
CA SER A 116 12.48 -10.80 -2.03
C SER A 116 11.58 -9.97 -2.94
N GLU A 117 10.42 -10.50 -3.32
CA GLU A 117 9.44 -9.80 -4.15
C GLU A 117 8.81 -8.64 -3.38
N PHE A 118 8.45 -8.86 -2.11
CA PHE A 118 7.95 -7.80 -1.24
C PHE A 118 8.94 -6.64 -1.13
N ASN A 119 10.20 -6.91 -0.78
CA ASN A 119 11.23 -5.89 -0.66
C ASN A 119 11.42 -5.15 -1.99
N GLN A 120 11.49 -5.87 -3.11
CA GLN A 120 11.69 -5.26 -4.42
C GLN A 120 10.51 -4.39 -4.86
N TYR A 121 9.28 -4.88 -4.70
CA TYR A 121 8.10 -4.27 -5.30
C TYR A 121 7.39 -3.29 -4.38
N VAL A 122 7.50 -3.45 -3.06
CA VAL A 122 6.77 -2.65 -2.06
C VAL A 122 7.71 -1.80 -1.22
N GLU A 123 8.65 -2.42 -0.48
CA GLU A 123 9.52 -1.71 0.46
C GLU A 123 10.36 -0.65 -0.25
N ARG A 124 10.99 -0.99 -1.38
CA ARG A 124 11.79 -0.02 -2.14
C ARG A 124 10.98 1.16 -2.68
N ILE A 125 9.70 0.99 -3.00
CA ILE A 125 8.82 2.11 -3.39
C ILE A 125 8.70 3.11 -2.22
N ARG A 126 8.37 2.60 -1.03
CA ARG A 126 8.28 3.40 0.20
C ARG A 126 9.56 4.19 0.46
N HIS A 127 10.72 3.55 0.33
CA HIS A 127 12.01 4.18 0.63
C HIS A 127 12.51 5.16 -0.43
N LYS A 128 12.10 5.00 -1.69
CA LYS A 128 12.71 5.75 -2.81
C LYS A 128 11.82 6.84 -3.38
N VAL A 129 10.50 6.67 -3.37
CA VAL A 129 9.61 7.55 -4.14
C VAL A 129 8.28 7.88 -3.47
N THR A 130 7.88 7.22 -2.38
CA THR A 130 6.59 7.56 -1.72
C THR A 130 6.68 8.89 -0.98
N PHE A 131 7.74 9.09 -0.19
CA PHE A 131 7.91 10.30 0.64
C PHE A 131 9.26 11.01 0.45
N HIS A 132 10.05 10.55 -0.52
CA HIS A 132 11.41 11.06 -0.76
C HIS A 132 11.59 11.42 -2.24
N TYR A 133 12.16 12.60 -2.49
CA TYR A 133 12.52 13.09 -3.82
C TYR A 133 14.03 12.97 -4.02
N ALA A 134 14.51 11.73 -4.11
CA ALA A 134 15.94 11.46 -4.08
C ALA A 134 16.63 11.92 -5.37
N ASN A 135 17.60 12.84 -5.24
CA ASN A 135 18.30 13.47 -6.37
C ASN A 135 18.89 12.44 -7.35
N LYS A 136 19.52 11.38 -6.83
CA LYS A 136 20.17 10.34 -7.64
C LYS A 136 19.16 9.63 -8.57
N GLU A 137 18.02 9.22 -8.03
CA GLU A 137 16.96 8.54 -8.77
C GLU A 137 16.32 9.48 -9.80
N VAL A 138 16.07 10.74 -9.43
CA VAL A 138 15.54 11.77 -10.33
C VAL A 138 16.50 12.07 -11.48
N SER A 139 17.78 12.34 -11.20
CA SER A 139 18.79 12.61 -12.24
C SER A 139 18.96 11.44 -13.21
N LYS A 140 18.91 10.21 -12.69
CA LYS A 140 18.97 9.00 -13.52
C LYS A 140 17.75 8.88 -14.44
N SER A 141 16.54 9.17 -13.95
CA SER A 141 15.34 9.16 -14.77
C SER A 141 15.33 10.29 -15.81
N LEU A 142 15.77 11.50 -15.45
CA LEU A 142 15.94 12.61 -16.41
C LEU A 142 16.88 12.22 -17.55
N SER A 143 18.04 11.64 -17.23
CA SER A 143 19.01 11.17 -18.23
C SER A 143 18.42 10.06 -19.12
N SER A 144 17.63 9.15 -18.54
CA SER A 144 16.95 8.09 -19.30
C SER A 144 15.86 8.62 -20.23
N LEU A 145 15.15 9.69 -19.85
CA LEU A 145 14.13 10.31 -20.72
C LEU A 145 14.80 11.09 -21.85
N ALA A 146 15.84 11.86 -21.56
CA ALA A 146 16.56 12.67 -22.55
C ALA A 146 17.27 11.83 -23.62
N SER A 147 17.66 10.59 -23.31
CA SER A 147 18.38 9.68 -24.21
C SER A 147 17.47 8.89 -25.16
N LYS A 148 16.15 8.98 -25.01
CA LYS A 148 15.20 8.21 -25.81
C LYS A 148 14.36 9.12 -26.71
N PRO A 149 14.20 8.79 -27.99
CA PRO A 149 13.14 9.38 -28.80
C PRO A 149 11.80 8.90 -28.24
N THR A 150 11.17 9.71 -27.38
CA THR A 150 9.82 9.42 -26.89
C THR A 150 8.81 9.92 -27.90
N ALA A 151 7.77 9.13 -28.17
CA ALA A 151 6.64 9.57 -28.99
C ALA A 151 5.85 10.72 -28.34
N THR A 152 5.99 10.88 -27.02
CA THR A 152 5.29 11.88 -26.21
C THR A 152 6.31 12.82 -25.58
N ILE A 153 6.13 14.13 -25.79
CA ILE A 153 6.91 15.18 -25.13
C ILE A 153 6.30 15.40 -23.74
N PRO A 154 7.10 15.37 -22.65
CA PRO A 154 6.62 15.69 -21.31
C PRO A 154 5.98 17.09 -21.27
N ASN A 155 4.92 17.25 -20.47
CA ASN A 155 4.17 18.51 -20.42
C ASN A 155 4.16 19.14 -19.02
N ILE A 156 3.73 20.40 -18.99
CA ILE A 156 3.39 21.16 -17.79
C ILE A 156 2.09 21.89 -18.09
N ASN A 157 1.08 21.69 -17.24
CA ASN A 157 -0.18 22.40 -17.27
C ASN A 157 -0.12 23.50 -16.21
N ALA A 158 -0.06 24.76 -16.65
CA ALA A 158 -0.21 25.92 -15.78
C ALA A 158 -1.70 26.27 -15.71
N GLY A 159 -2.27 26.18 -14.51
CA GLY A 159 -3.65 26.57 -14.24
C GLY A 159 -3.73 27.86 -13.42
N ASP A 160 -4.82 28.60 -13.58
CA ASP A 160 -5.17 29.76 -12.74
C ASP A 160 -5.80 29.36 -11.39
N HIS A 161 -6.11 28.06 -11.22
CA HIS A 161 -6.61 27.47 -9.99
C HIS A 161 -5.71 26.30 -9.52
N ILE A 162 -5.65 26.07 -8.20
CA ILE A 162 -4.75 25.07 -7.59
C ILE A 162 -5.01 23.64 -8.07
N THR A 163 -6.24 23.34 -8.50
CA THR A 163 -6.63 22.02 -9.03
C THR A 163 -6.29 21.84 -10.52
N LEU A 164 -5.88 22.92 -11.20
CA LEU A 164 -5.60 22.95 -12.64
C LEU A 164 -4.10 22.91 -12.95
N GLY A 165 -3.24 23.20 -11.97
CA GLY A 165 -1.80 23.04 -12.09
C GLY A 165 -1.35 21.57 -12.07
N ARG A 166 -0.55 21.15 -13.05
CA ARG A 166 0.05 19.79 -13.08
C ARG A 166 1.40 19.78 -13.78
N PHE A 167 2.37 19.06 -13.20
CA PHE A 167 3.68 18.86 -13.80
C PHE A 167 3.78 17.42 -14.35
N GLY A 168 3.38 17.23 -15.62
CA GLY A 168 3.41 15.92 -16.26
C GLY A 168 4.79 15.29 -16.32
N LEU A 169 5.83 16.09 -16.56
CA LEU A 169 7.22 15.64 -16.47
C LEU A 169 7.54 14.98 -15.12
N ALA A 170 6.99 15.48 -14.02
CA ALA A 170 7.23 14.88 -12.70
C ALA A 170 6.56 13.50 -12.57
N ASP A 171 5.38 13.32 -13.17
CA ASP A 171 4.70 12.02 -13.22
C ASP A 171 5.49 11.01 -14.05
N ASP A 172 6.00 11.42 -15.22
CA ASP A 172 6.83 10.58 -16.08
C ASP A 172 8.14 10.16 -15.38
N ILE A 173 8.74 11.08 -14.63
CA ILE A 173 9.93 10.78 -13.81
C ILE A 173 9.59 9.75 -12.73
N VAL A 174 8.49 9.95 -11.99
CA VAL A 174 8.07 9.02 -10.94
C VAL A 174 7.77 7.64 -11.53
N ASP A 175 7.03 7.56 -12.63
CA ASP A 175 6.73 6.31 -13.32
C ASP A 175 8.03 5.61 -13.75
N ASN A 176 8.96 6.35 -14.34
CA ASN A 176 10.25 5.79 -14.75
C ASN A 176 11.06 5.25 -13.56
N ILE A 177 11.08 5.97 -12.42
CA ILE A 177 11.76 5.47 -11.21
C ILE A 177 11.10 4.17 -10.75
N VAL A 178 9.77 4.13 -10.64
CA VAL A 178 9.04 2.93 -10.20
C VAL A 178 9.26 1.77 -11.16
N CYS A 179 8.90 1.93 -12.43
CA CYS A 179 8.88 0.84 -13.39
C CYS A 179 10.28 0.39 -13.82
N ARG A 180 11.19 1.33 -14.11
CA ARG A 180 12.52 1.00 -14.67
C ARG A 180 13.60 0.86 -13.60
N GLN A 181 13.60 1.68 -12.55
CA GLN A 181 14.68 1.64 -11.55
C GLN A 181 14.40 0.73 -10.35
N ILE A 182 13.16 0.71 -9.85
CA ILE A 182 12.76 -0.08 -8.69
C ILE A 182 12.35 -1.48 -9.13
N TRP A 183 11.30 -1.56 -9.97
CA TRP A 183 10.75 -2.82 -10.47
C TRP A 183 11.61 -3.48 -11.55
N LYS A 184 12.56 -2.73 -12.14
CA LYS A 184 13.52 -3.21 -13.13
C LYS A 184 12.83 -3.86 -14.35
N ILE A 185 11.70 -3.32 -14.79
CA ILE A 185 11.00 -3.79 -15.99
C ILE A 185 11.91 -3.56 -17.21
N PRO A 186 12.28 -4.61 -17.98
CA PRO A 186 13.14 -4.46 -19.14
C PRO A 186 12.51 -3.57 -20.23
N GLU A 187 13.33 -2.80 -20.95
CA GLU A 187 12.85 -1.93 -22.03
C GLU A 187 12.14 -2.71 -23.15
N SER A 188 12.55 -3.95 -23.38
CA SER A 188 11.96 -4.86 -24.36
C SER A 188 10.62 -5.47 -23.92
N ALA A 189 10.23 -5.32 -22.64
CA ALA A 189 9.01 -5.90 -22.12
C ALA A 189 7.81 -4.96 -22.33
N ASN A 190 6.61 -5.55 -22.36
CA ASN A 190 5.37 -4.78 -22.30
C ASN A 190 5.27 -4.10 -20.92
N LEU A 191 5.56 -2.80 -20.89
CA LEU A 191 5.63 -2.02 -19.66
C LEU A 191 4.32 -2.08 -18.86
N GLN A 192 3.18 -1.97 -19.53
CA GLN A 192 1.87 -1.91 -18.88
C GLN A 192 1.52 -3.25 -18.22
N GLU A 193 1.71 -4.35 -18.95
CA GLU A 193 1.44 -5.69 -18.43
C GLU A 193 2.31 -6.02 -17.22
N GLU A 194 3.62 -5.75 -17.33
CA GLU A 194 4.58 -5.99 -16.27
C GLU A 194 4.35 -5.09 -15.04
N ALA A 195 3.97 -3.83 -15.25
CA ALA A 195 3.60 -2.91 -14.17
C ALA A 195 2.32 -3.39 -13.47
N ASN A 196 1.29 -3.78 -14.22
CA ASN A 196 0.04 -4.30 -13.67
C ASN A 196 0.28 -5.55 -12.83
N LYS A 197 1.11 -6.49 -13.28
CA LYS A 197 1.45 -7.70 -12.51
C LYS A 197 2.06 -7.37 -11.14
N ARG A 198 2.95 -6.38 -11.07
CA ARG A 198 3.61 -5.97 -9.81
C ARG A 198 2.68 -5.16 -8.92
N ALA A 199 1.85 -4.29 -9.50
CA ALA A 199 0.79 -3.59 -8.78
C ALA A 199 -0.24 -4.57 -8.19
N ASP A 200 -0.61 -5.61 -8.94
CA ASP A 200 -1.52 -6.67 -8.50
C ASP A 200 -0.95 -7.48 -7.34
N PHE A 201 0.36 -7.75 -7.33
CA PHE A 201 1.03 -8.36 -6.17
C PHE A 201 0.81 -7.52 -4.91
N GLY A 202 1.12 -6.21 -4.97
CA GLY A 202 0.90 -5.28 -3.86
C GLY A 202 -0.56 -5.21 -3.45
N SER A 203 -1.49 -5.09 -4.40
CA SER A 203 -2.93 -5.03 -4.15
C SER A 203 -3.45 -6.28 -3.45
N LYS A 204 -3.03 -7.47 -3.88
CA LYS A 204 -3.40 -8.74 -3.23
C LYS A 204 -2.89 -8.82 -1.79
N LEU A 205 -1.72 -8.25 -1.49
CA LEU A 205 -1.22 -8.16 -0.11
C LEU A 205 -2.01 -7.14 0.71
N CYS A 206 -2.42 -6.01 0.13
CA CYS A 206 -3.31 -5.07 0.81
C CYS A 206 -4.64 -5.72 1.20
N LEU A 207 -5.23 -6.51 0.29
CA LEU A 207 -6.46 -7.25 0.58
C LEU A 207 -6.26 -8.32 1.67
N ALA A 208 -5.13 -9.03 1.65
CA ALA A 208 -4.78 -9.98 2.71
C ALA A 208 -4.60 -9.26 4.05
N PHE A 209 -3.91 -8.12 4.07
CA PHE A 209 -3.74 -7.32 5.27
C PHE A 209 -5.09 -6.90 5.88
N LEU A 210 -5.96 -6.30 5.07
CA LEU A 210 -7.30 -5.87 5.52
C LEU A 210 -8.18 -7.06 5.94
N GLY A 211 -8.10 -8.18 5.22
CA GLY A 211 -8.85 -9.39 5.53
C GLY A 211 -8.46 -10.00 6.88
N PHE A 212 -7.16 -10.09 7.15
CA PHE A 212 -6.66 -10.56 8.44
C PHE A 212 -6.95 -9.54 9.56
N SER A 213 -6.52 -8.28 9.38
CA SER A 213 -6.52 -7.29 10.45
C SER A 213 -7.93 -6.98 10.93
N SER A 214 -8.90 -6.83 10.01
CA SER A 214 -10.28 -6.52 10.38
C SER A 214 -10.87 -7.57 11.32
N GLU A 215 -10.63 -8.85 11.06
CA GLU A 215 -11.16 -9.92 11.90
C GLU A 215 -10.36 -10.08 13.19
N PHE A 216 -9.03 -10.09 13.11
CA PHE A 216 -8.15 -10.23 14.27
C PHE A 216 -8.38 -9.13 15.31
N ILE A 217 -8.45 -7.87 14.86
CA ILE A 217 -8.77 -6.71 15.70
C ILE A 217 -10.15 -6.89 16.33
N THR A 218 -11.16 -7.23 15.52
CA THR A 218 -12.55 -7.35 16.00
C THR A 218 -12.66 -8.41 17.09
N ASN A 219 -12.05 -9.59 16.88
CA ASN A 219 -12.03 -10.67 17.86
C ASN A 219 -11.30 -10.26 19.15
N TYR A 220 -10.20 -9.53 19.04
CA TYR A 220 -9.50 -8.98 20.22
C TYR A 220 -10.39 -8.02 21.01
N ILE A 221 -11.01 -7.04 20.32
CA ILE A 221 -11.85 -6.04 20.96
C ILE A 221 -13.09 -6.66 21.59
N LEU A 222 -13.73 -7.62 20.92
CA LEU A 222 -14.91 -8.31 21.45
C LEU A 222 -14.63 -9.00 22.79
N GLU A 223 -13.44 -9.60 22.92
CA GLU A 223 -13.06 -10.32 24.14
C GLU A 223 -12.62 -9.37 25.27
N HIS A 224 -11.91 -8.31 24.93
CA HIS A 224 -11.18 -7.51 25.95
C HIS A 224 -11.83 -6.17 26.28
N ALA A 225 -12.51 -5.55 25.31
CA ALA A 225 -12.86 -4.12 25.39
C ALA A 225 -14.26 -3.77 24.86
N ALA A 226 -15.08 -4.74 24.48
CA ALA A 226 -16.45 -4.45 24.04
C ALA A 226 -17.31 -3.95 25.21
N LYS A 227 -18.09 -2.90 24.96
CA LYS A 227 -19.10 -2.38 25.88
C LYS A 227 -20.47 -3.02 25.66
#